data_AF-A0A422NSY2-F1
#
_entry.id   AF-A0A422NSY2-F1
#
_cell.length_a   1.000
_cell.length_b   1.000
_cell.length_c   1.000
_cell.angle_alpha   90.00
_cell.angle_beta   90.00
_cell.angle_gamma   90.00
#
_symmetry.space_group_name_H-M   'P 1'
#
loop_
_entity.id
_entity.type
_entity.pdbx_description
1 polymer ?
#
loop_
_entity_poly.entity_id
_entity_poly.type
_entity_poly.pdbx_seq_one_letter_code
_entity_poly.pdbx_strand_id
1 'polypeptide(L)'
;MDVAALLAEYLRAPVPSRRGMVASNSRLFTPDMVAALDEAYATLLQARSQARDAYRSIDDVMGNIDLPSLPRLTPMERSELDLTEEAIIAQFADHLSTLLAQGAMTGAALAGEALSVGGTSCNFAKPWHKQCSIVLAILSFLPVEFTFNVAENVCKLWRTWLYVSADSQAFWTGCVQQEFPETLQALLQLQDVDLYQSDWRTIAMVCCADKDKGVLVEEEELPVS
;
A
#
# COMPACT_ATOMS: atom_id res chain seq x y z
N MET A 1 5.23 -4.94 -25.34
CA MET A 1 4.91 -6.24 -24.69
C MET A 1 3.98 -5.92 -23.55
N ASP A 2 2.77 -6.46 -23.55
CA ASP A 2 1.81 -6.21 -22.48
C ASP A 2 2.15 -7.08 -21.27
N VAL A 3 2.73 -6.44 -20.26
CA VAL A 3 3.19 -7.10 -19.04
C VAL A 3 2.02 -7.69 -18.27
N ALA A 4 0.88 -6.99 -18.22
CA ALA A 4 -0.30 -7.47 -17.52
C ALA A 4 -0.93 -8.69 -18.21
N ALA A 5 -0.96 -8.70 -19.54
CA ALA A 5 -1.40 -9.87 -20.31
C ALA A 5 -0.52 -11.10 -20.03
N LEU A 6 0.81 -10.93 -19.92
CA LEU A 6 1.75 -12.03 -19.67
C LEU A 6 1.63 -12.59 -18.24
N LEU A 7 1.39 -11.72 -17.25
CA LEU A 7 1.12 -12.12 -15.87
C LEU A 7 -0.22 -12.85 -15.75
N ALA A 8 -1.24 -12.37 -16.46
CA ALA A 8 -2.54 -13.04 -16.53
C ALA A 8 -2.45 -14.40 -17.24
N GLU A 9 -1.64 -14.52 -18.29
CA GLU A 9 -1.36 -15.78 -18.96
C GLU A 9 -0.64 -16.77 -18.02
N TYR A 10 0.27 -16.29 -17.17
CA TYR A 10 0.92 -17.12 -16.14
C TYR A 10 -0.10 -17.69 -15.14
N LEU A 11 -1.06 -16.87 -14.69
CA LEU A 11 -2.11 -17.30 -13.78
C LEU A 11 -3.03 -18.36 -14.41
N ARG A 12 -3.38 -18.20 -15.70
CA ARG A 12 -4.20 -19.17 -16.47
C ARG A 12 -3.43 -20.45 -16.82
N ALA A 13 -2.11 -20.38 -16.94
CA ALA A 13 -1.32 -21.50 -17.40
C ALA A 13 -1.29 -22.63 -16.35
N PRO A 14 -1.42 -23.90 -16.78
CA PRO A 14 -1.22 -25.02 -15.87
C PRO A 14 0.23 -25.04 -15.39
N VAL A 15 0.46 -25.48 -14.14
CA VAL A 15 1.78 -25.58 -13.48
C VAL A 15 2.92 -26.12 -14.38
N PRO A 16 2.74 -27.18 -15.20
CA PRO A 16 3.79 -27.64 -16.11
C PRO A 16 4.22 -26.59 -17.15
N SER A 17 3.30 -25.75 -17.63
CA SER A 17 3.56 -24.70 -18.63
C SER A 17 4.18 -23.44 -18.03
N ARG A 18 3.90 -23.16 -16.75
CA ARG A 18 4.43 -21.99 -16.02
C ARG A 18 5.97 -21.95 -16.03
N ARG A 19 6.64 -23.10 -15.90
CA ARG A 19 8.12 -23.17 -15.94
C ARG A 19 8.70 -22.67 -17.25
N GLY A 20 8.06 -22.96 -18.38
CA GLY A 20 8.49 -22.49 -19.70
C GLY A 20 8.31 -20.98 -19.85
N MET A 21 7.25 -20.42 -19.27
CA MET A 21 6.97 -18.98 -19.28
C MET A 21 7.97 -18.20 -18.41
N VAL A 22 8.28 -18.73 -17.21
CA VAL A 22 9.29 -18.17 -16.30
C VAL A 22 10.67 -18.18 -16.95
N ALA A 23 11.05 -19.30 -17.58
CA ALA A 23 12.34 -19.41 -18.27
C ALA A 23 12.46 -18.45 -19.45
N SER A 24 11.39 -18.27 -20.23
CA SER A 24 11.36 -17.37 -21.39
C SER A 24 11.36 -15.89 -21.00
N ASN A 25 10.92 -15.55 -19.78
CA ASN A 25 10.73 -14.17 -19.32
C ASN A 25 11.33 -13.94 -17.92
N SER A 26 12.57 -14.42 -17.71
CA SER A 26 13.26 -14.41 -16.42
C SER A 26 13.49 -13.03 -15.79
N ARG A 27 13.42 -11.96 -16.60
CA ARG A 27 13.49 -10.57 -16.10
C ARG A 27 12.20 -10.10 -15.46
N LEU A 28 11.06 -10.66 -15.87
CA LEU A 28 9.73 -10.32 -15.33
C LEU A 28 9.33 -11.28 -14.20
N PHE A 29 9.55 -12.58 -14.40
CA PHE A 29 9.24 -13.62 -13.42
C PHE A 29 10.44 -13.89 -12.51
N THR A 30 10.75 -12.93 -11.64
CA THR A 30 11.70 -13.17 -10.54
C THR A 30 11.09 -14.19 -9.56
N PRO A 31 11.91 -14.90 -8.75
CA PRO A 31 11.41 -15.84 -7.75
C PRO A 31 10.37 -15.23 -6.80
N ASP A 32 10.60 -13.98 -6.36
CA ASP A 32 9.69 -13.25 -5.49
C ASP A 32 8.38 -12.89 -6.19
N MET A 33 8.43 -12.49 -7.47
CA MET A 33 7.24 -12.19 -8.26
C MET A 33 6.40 -13.46 -8.50
N VAL A 34 7.06 -14.58 -8.79
CA VAL A 34 6.40 -15.87 -8.97
C VAL A 34 5.71 -16.32 -7.68
N ALA A 35 6.40 -16.21 -6.54
CA ALA A 35 5.82 -16.53 -5.24
C ALA A 35 4.61 -15.63 -4.93
N ALA A 36 4.71 -14.33 -5.16
CA ALA A 36 3.63 -13.39 -4.95
C ALA A 36 2.42 -13.65 -5.87
N LEU A 37 2.65 -14.03 -7.14
CA LEU A 37 1.57 -14.40 -8.07
C LEU A 37 0.87 -15.69 -7.65
N ASP A 38 1.64 -16.69 -7.22
CA ASP A 38 1.08 -17.97 -6.76
C ASP A 38 0.29 -17.80 -5.44
N GLU A 39 0.79 -16.95 -4.53
CA GLU A 39 0.09 -16.58 -3.30
C GLU A 39 -1.19 -15.79 -3.58
N ALA A 40 -1.12 -14.75 -4.41
CA ALA A 40 -2.28 -13.95 -4.80
C ALA A 40 -3.35 -14.84 -5.48
N TYR A 41 -2.93 -15.76 -6.34
CA TYR A 41 -3.83 -16.72 -6.97
C TYR A 41 -4.52 -17.63 -5.95
N ALA A 42 -3.77 -18.15 -4.96
CA ALA A 42 -4.32 -18.96 -3.89
C ALA A 42 -5.31 -18.17 -3.02
N THR A 43 -4.98 -16.93 -2.63
CA THR A 43 -5.87 -16.05 -1.86
C THR A 43 -7.16 -15.76 -2.63
N LEU A 44 -7.08 -15.49 -3.93
CA LEU A 44 -8.25 -15.24 -4.77
C LEU A 44 -9.16 -16.47 -4.89
N LEU A 45 -8.58 -17.66 -5.05
CA LEU A 45 -9.35 -18.90 -5.10
C LEU A 45 -10.01 -19.21 -3.75
N GLN A 46 -9.32 -18.94 -2.65
CA GLN A 46 -9.86 -19.08 -1.29
C GLN A 46 -11.00 -18.08 -1.02
N ALA A 47 -10.84 -16.82 -1.41
CA ALA A 47 -11.91 -15.83 -1.27
C ALA A 47 -13.15 -16.24 -2.07
N ARG A 48 -12.96 -16.78 -3.29
CA ARG A 48 -14.05 -17.34 -4.10
C ARG A 48 -14.75 -18.51 -3.40
N SER A 49 -14.00 -19.46 -2.83
CA SER A 49 -14.60 -20.60 -2.14
C SER A 49 -15.39 -20.16 -0.91
N GLN A 50 -14.84 -19.23 -0.12
CA GLN A 50 -15.52 -18.66 1.05
C GLN A 50 -16.80 -17.92 0.67
N ALA A 51 -16.78 -17.12 -0.40
CA ALA A 51 -17.97 -16.47 -0.91
C ALA A 51 -19.04 -17.50 -1.30
N ARG A 52 -18.65 -18.55 -2.05
CA ARG A 52 -19.58 -19.63 -2.45
C ARG A 52 -20.15 -20.40 -1.26
N ASP A 53 -19.38 -20.59 -0.20
CA ASP A 53 -19.82 -21.28 1.00
C ASP A 53 -20.77 -20.41 1.83
N ALA A 54 -20.50 -19.10 1.94
CA ALA A 54 -21.44 -18.15 2.52
C ALA A 54 -22.77 -18.13 1.74
N TYR A 55 -22.73 -18.18 0.40
CA TYR A 55 -23.93 -18.25 -0.42
C TYR A 55 -24.75 -19.51 -0.16
N ARG A 56 -24.10 -20.67 -0.11
CA ARG A 56 -24.78 -21.93 0.22
C ARG A 56 -25.43 -21.86 1.59
N SER A 57 -24.72 -21.31 2.59
CA SER A 57 -25.27 -21.13 3.93
C SER A 57 -26.49 -20.21 3.94
N ILE A 58 -26.48 -19.10 3.18
CA ILE A 58 -27.63 -18.20 3.06
C ILE A 58 -28.80 -18.90 2.36
N ASP A 59 -28.56 -19.60 1.26
CA ASP A 59 -29.62 -20.31 0.51
C ASP A 59 -30.22 -21.45 1.35
N ASP A 60 -29.41 -22.17 2.12
CA ASP A 60 -29.85 -23.20 3.07
C ASP A 60 -30.70 -22.61 4.20
N VAL A 61 -30.30 -21.48 4.78
CA VAL A 61 -31.08 -20.78 5.82
C VAL A 61 -32.40 -20.25 5.25
N MET A 62 -32.38 -19.69 4.03
CA MET A 62 -33.58 -19.20 3.35
C MET A 62 -34.52 -20.32 2.89
N GLY A 63 -34.00 -21.51 2.59
CA GLY A 63 -34.79 -22.70 2.24
C GLY A 63 -35.42 -23.39 3.44
N ASN A 64 -34.81 -23.27 4.63
CA ASN A 64 -35.31 -23.88 5.87
C ASN A 64 -36.24 -22.96 6.68
N ILE A 65 -36.39 -21.70 6.28
CA ILE A 65 -37.25 -20.71 6.94
C ILE A 65 -38.42 -20.39 5.99
N ASP A 66 -39.61 -20.94 6.29
CA ASP A 66 -40.88 -20.55 5.68
C ASP A 66 -41.31 -19.15 6.16
N LEU A 67 -40.59 -18.10 5.74
CA LEU A 67 -41.00 -16.72 5.96
C LEU A 67 -41.43 -16.06 4.64
N PRO A 68 -42.65 -15.50 4.58
CA PRO A 68 -43.04 -14.69 3.44
C PRO A 68 -42.25 -13.37 3.50
N SER A 69 -41.71 -12.93 2.36
CA SER A 69 -41.10 -11.61 2.13
C SER A 69 -39.68 -11.31 2.66
N LEU A 70 -38.71 -12.22 2.43
CA LEU A 70 -37.32 -11.78 2.24
C LEU A 70 -37.02 -11.72 0.72
N PRO A 71 -36.35 -10.66 0.23
CA PRO A 71 -35.93 -10.61 -1.16
C PRO A 71 -34.95 -11.75 -1.41
N ARG A 72 -35.41 -12.75 -2.18
CA ARG A 72 -34.54 -13.80 -2.70
C ARG A 72 -33.54 -13.15 -3.64
N LEU A 73 -32.26 -13.50 -3.52
CA LEU A 73 -31.26 -13.10 -4.50
C LEU A 73 -31.78 -13.46 -5.90
N THR A 74 -31.94 -12.43 -6.72
CA THR A 74 -32.42 -12.55 -8.09
C THR A 74 -31.44 -13.41 -8.89
N PRO A 75 -31.89 -14.06 -9.97
CA PRO A 75 -31.00 -14.79 -10.87
C PRO A 75 -29.84 -13.94 -11.42
N MET A 76 -30.07 -12.62 -11.53
CA MET A 76 -29.05 -11.65 -11.94
C MET A 76 -27.99 -11.47 -10.85
N GLU A 77 -28.38 -11.23 -9.58
CA GLU A 77 -27.44 -11.16 -8.46
C GLU A 77 -26.65 -12.46 -8.30
N ARG A 78 -27.31 -13.62 -8.47
CA ARG A 78 -26.63 -14.93 -8.46
C ARG A 78 -25.60 -15.07 -9.59
N SER A 79 -25.85 -14.48 -10.75
CA SER A 79 -24.91 -14.49 -11.89
C SER A 79 -23.77 -13.49 -11.74
N GLU A 80 -23.99 -12.35 -11.08
CA GLU A 80 -22.94 -11.37 -10.74
C GLU A 80 -21.99 -11.90 -9.66
N LEU A 81 -22.49 -12.81 -8.82
CA LEU A 81 -21.77 -13.45 -7.73
C LEU A 81 -21.06 -14.74 -8.13
N ASP A 82 -21.36 -15.30 -9.31
CA ASP A 82 -20.61 -16.40 -9.90
C ASP A 82 -19.33 -15.84 -10.55
N LEU A 83 -18.44 -15.34 -9.69
CA LEU A 83 -17.09 -14.90 -10.06
C LEU A 83 -16.35 -16.10 -10.62
N THR A 84 -16.27 -16.20 -11.95
CA THR A 84 -15.47 -17.22 -12.62
C THR A 84 -13.98 -16.94 -12.40
N GLU A 85 -13.16 -17.98 -12.43
CA GLU A 85 -11.70 -17.84 -12.30
C GLU A 85 -11.17 -16.90 -13.39
N GLU A 86 -11.74 -16.99 -14.58
CA GLU A 86 -11.44 -16.17 -15.74
C GLU A 86 -11.82 -14.69 -15.51
N ALA A 87 -12.94 -14.41 -14.86
CA ALA A 87 -13.36 -13.05 -14.53
C ALA A 87 -12.44 -12.41 -13.49
N ILE A 88 -12.03 -13.18 -12.47
CA ILE A 88 -11.09 -12.73 -11.44
C ILE A 88 -9.72 -12.43 -12.08
N ILE A 89 -9.21 -13.32 -12.92
CA ILE A 89 -7.92 -13.11 -13.61
C ILE A 89 -8.01 -11.93 -14.59
N ALA A 90 -9.15 -11.75 -15.27
CA ALA A 90 -9.35 -10.60 -16.16
C ALA A 90 -9.38 -9.27 -15.40
N GLN A 91 -10.08 -9.20 -14.25
CA GLN A 91 -10.09 -8.02 -13.39
C GLN A 91 -8.70 -7.72 -12.83
N PHE A 92 -7.97 -8.75 -12.39
CA PHE A 92 -6.57 -8.59 -11.98
C PHE A 92 -5.71 -8.01 -13.11
N ALA A 93 -5.83 -8.55 -14.33
CA ALA A 93 -5.09 -8.08 -15.48
C ALA A 93 -5.44 -6.62 -15.84
N ASP A 94 -6.72 -6.26 -15.79
CA ASP A 94 -7.22 -4.91 -16.07
C ASP A 94 -6.73 -3.91 -15.02
N HIS A 95 -6.81 -4.28 -13.74
CA HIS A 95 -6.33 -3.46 -12.64
C HIS A 95 -4.80 -3.27 -12.71
N LEU A 96 -4.06 -4.33 -13.01
CA LEU A 96 -2.60 -4.28 -13.16
C LEU A 96 -2.21 -3.47 -14.40
N SER A 97 -2.95 -3.59 -15.51
CA SER A 97 -2.77 -2.75 -16.70
C SER A 97 -2.98 -1.27 -16.37
N THR A 98 -4.02 -0.97 -15.58
CA THR A 98 -4.33 0.39 -15.12
C THR A 98 -3.23 0.94 -14.23
N LEU A 99 -2.73 0.16 -13.26
CA LEU A 99 -1.63 0.57 -12.38
C LEU A 99 -0.32 0.77 -13.16
N LEU A 100 -0.02 -0.10 -14.12
CA LEU A 100 1.14 0.06 -15.00
C LEU A 100 1.00 1.28 -15.91
N ALA A 101 -0.20 1.56 -16.43
CA ALA A 101 -0.49 2.74 -17.23
C ALA A 101 -0.43 4.02 -16.41
N GLN A 102 -0.84 3.99 -15.14
CA GLN A 102 -0.71 5.10 -14.19
C GLN A 102 0.76 5.33 -13.78
N GLY A 103 1.54 4.27 -13.60
CA GLY A 103 2.99 4.34 -13.42
C GLY A 103 3.72 4.89 -14.66
N ALA A 104 3.21 4.62 -15.86
CA ALA A 104 3.69 5.20 -17.11
C ALA A 104 3.23 6.66 -17.31
N MET A 105 2.01 7.02 -16.90
CA MET A 105 1.46 8.38 -16.92
C MET A 105 2.16 9.29 -15.91
N THR A 106 2.54 8.79 -14.74
CA THR A 106 3.40 9.54 -13.81
C THR A 106 4.82 9.68 -14.38
N GLY A 107 5.32 8.70 -15.13
CA GLY A 107 6.55 8.85 -15.91
C GLY A 107 6.47 9.81 -17.10
N ALA A 108 5.30 9.93 -17.75
CA ALA A 108 5.08 10.76 -18.94
C ALA A 108 4.60 12.19 -18.61
N ALA A 109 3.86 12.39 -17.52
CA ALA A 109 3.55 13.71 -16.95
C ALA A 109 4.82 14.41 -16.43
N LEU A 110 5.87 13.65 -16.12
CA LEU A 110 7.23 14.17 -15.86
C LEU A 110 8.04 14.45 -17.14
N ALA A 111 7.58 14.02 -18.31
CA ALA A 111 8.23 14.27 -19.60
C ALA A 111 7.65 15.47 -20.36
N GLY A 112 6.55 16.05 -19.86
CA GLY A 112 5.74 17.04 -20.54
C GLY A 112 5.73 18.42 -19.91
N GLU A 113 6.72 18.80 -19.09
CA GLU A 113 7.01 20.20 -18.81
C GLU A 113 8.42 20.32 -18.25
N ALA A 114 9.25 21.08 -18.95
CA ALA A 114 10.62 21.36 -18.58
C ALA A 114 10.67 22.21 -17.31
N LEU A 115 10.55 21.56 -16.15
CA LEU A 115 11.02 22.11 -14.89
C LEU A 115 12.28 21.33 -14.48
N SER A 116 13.39 22.05 -14.58
CA SER A 116 14.72 21.65 -14.16
C SER A 116 14.71 21.29 -12.67
N VAL A 117 14.40 20.03 -12.36
CA VAL A 117 14.71 19.39 -11.09
C VAL A 117 15.58 18.20 -11.43
N GLY A 118 16.82 18.22 -10.92
CA GLY A 118 17.91 17.34 -11.30
C GLY A 118 17.49 15.88 -11.42
N GLY A 119 17.55 15.36 -12.64
CA GLY A 119 17.23 13.99 -12.94
C GLY A 119 18.16 13.02 -12.21
N THR A 120 17.60 12.28 -11.26
CA THR A 120 18.09 10.94 -10.95
C THR A 120 17.12 9.95 -11.56
N SER A 121 17.38 9.61 -12.82
CA SER A 121 17.01 8.33 -13.41
C SER A 121 17.16 7.25 -12.34
N CYS A 122 16.10 6.47 -12.10
CA CYS A 122 16.13 5.29 -11.25
C CYS A 122 17.14 4.31 -11.83
N ASN A 123 18.40 4.45 -11.41
CA ASN A 123 19.46 3.55 -11.78
C ASN A 123 19.25 2.24 -11.03
N PHE A 124 18.47 1.32 -11.60
CA PHE A 124 18.34 -0.07 -11.13
C PHE A 124 19.69 -0.79 -11.02
N ALA A 125 20.77 -0.21 -11.55
CA ALA A 125 22.14 -0.65 -11.34
C ALA A 125 22.65 -0.48 -9.90
N LYS A 126 22.06 0.41 -9.10
CA LYS A 126 22.44 0.61 -7.69
C LYS A 126 21.54 -0.23 -6.77
N PRO A 127 22.10 -0.89 -5.74
CA PRO A 127 21.29 -1.56 -4.72
C PRO A 127 20.25 -0.60 -4.13
N TRP A 128 19.01 -1.08 -3.95
CA TRP A 128 17.88 -0.24 -3.52
C TRP A 128 18.16 0.53 -2.21
N HIS A 129 18.87 -0.10 -1.27
CA HIS A 129 19.23 0.50 0.03
C HIS A 129 20.22 1.68 -0.07
N LYS A 130 20.80 1.92 -1.26
CA LYS A 130 21.66 3.08 -1.57
C LYS A 130 20.92 4.19 -2.31
N GLN A 131 19.62 4.06 -2.52
CA GLN A 131 18.79 5.05 -3.21
C GLN A 131 17.90 5.75 -2.19
N CYS A 132 18.10 7.06 -2.01
CA CYS A 132 17.40 7.87 -1.01
C CYS A 132 15.88 7.78 -1.15
N SER A 133 15.36 7.98 -2.37
CA SER A 133 13.92 7.94 -2.66
C SER A 133 13.27 6.61 -2.30
N ILE A 134 13.90 5.49 -2.63
CA ILE A 134 13.37 4.16 -2.32
C ILE A 134 13.38 3.93 -0.81
N VAL A 135 14.48 4.27 -0.12
CA VAL A 135 14.59 4.07 1.32
C VAL A 135 13.56 4.92 2.07
N LEU A 136 13.42 6.21 1.74
CA LEU A 136 12.43 7.07 2.39
C LEU A 136 11.00 6.61 2.11
N ALA A 137 10.69 6.15 0.89
CA ALA A 137 9.39 5.59 0.57
C ALA A 137 9.09 4.28 1.32
N ILE A 138 10.08 3.44 1.58
CA ILE A 138 9.89 2.24 2.42
C ILE A 138 9.67 2.65 3.88
N LEU A 139 10.47 3.59 4.39
CA LEU A 139 10.37 4.06 5.76
C LEU A 139 9.03 4.75 6.05
N SER A 140 8.36 5.35 5.06
CA SER A 140 7.07 6.02 5.28
C SER A 140 5.91 5.05 5.58
N PHE A 141 6.11 3.75 5.39
CA PHE A 141 5.16 2.72 5.82
C PHE A 141 5.41 2.24 7.27
N LEU A 142 6.47 2.71 7.92
CA LEU A 142 6.82 2.36 9.29
C LEU A 142 6.48 3.51 10.24
N PRO A 143 6.17 3.22 11.52
CA PRO A 143 5.90 4.26 12.51
C PRO A 143 7.03 5.28 12.61
N VAL A 144 6.69 6.55 12.80
CA VAL A 144 7.68 7.63 12.97
C VAL A 144 8.66 7.33 14.10
N GLU A 145 8.20 6.70 15.20
CA GLU A 145 9.08 6.33 16.32
C GLU A 145 10.16 5.32 15.90
N PHE A 146 9.85 4.43 14.96
CA PHE A 146 10.85 3.50 14.41
C PHE A 146 11.94 4.25 13.66
N THR A 147 11.55 5.30 12.92
CA THR A 147 12.50 6.09 12.14
C THR A 147 13.51 6.79 13.06
N PHE A 148 13.05 7.43 14.13
CA PHE A 148 13.92 8.10 15.11
C PHE A 148 14.82 7.12 15.87
N ASN A 149 14.28 5.99 16.33
CA ASN A 149 15.00 5.08 17.21
C ASN A 149 15.94 4.12 16.45
N VAL A 150 15.51 3.66 15.27
CA VAL A 150 16.19 2.59 14.52
C VAL A 150 16.78 3.12 13.23
N ALA A 151 15.97 3.71 12.34
CA ALA A 151 16.40 4.02 10.98
C ALA A 151 17.56 5.03 10.92
N GLU A 152 17.56 6.04 11.79
CA GLU A 152 18.66 7.02 11.92
C GLU A 152 19.99 6.41 12.36
N ASN A 153 19.96 5.21 12.95
CA ASN A 153 21.10 4.50 13.50
C ASN A 153 21.60 3.33 12.63
N VAL A 154 20.89 3.00 11.54
CA VAL A 154 21.28 1.92 10.62
C VAL A 154 22.61 2.22 9.93
N CYS A 155 22.75 3.41 9.33
CA CYS A 155 23.99 3.82 8.70
C CYS A 155 24.10 5.34 8.53
N LYS A 156 25.32 5.82 8.28
CA LYS A 156 25.60 7.26 8.06
C LYS A 156 24.80 7.84 6.89
N LEU A 157 24.59 7.06 5.84
CA LEU A 157 23.93 7.52 4.62
C LEU A 157 22.44 7.83 4.89
N TRP A 158 21.74 6.91 5.55
CA TRP A 158 20.34 7.08 5.93
C TRP A 158 20.17 8.23 6.91
N ARG A 159 21.08 8.35 7.88
CA ARG A 159 21.11 9.51 8.78
C ARG A 159 21.24 10.81 8.01
N THR A 160 22.17 10.91 7.04
CA THR A 160 22.30 12.13 6.24
C THR A 160 21.00 12.46 5.51
N TRP A 161 20.37 11.49 4.85
CA TRP A 161 19.11 11.73 4.15
C TRP A 161 18.00 12.19 5.09
N LEU A 162 17.85 11.55 6.25
CA LEU A 162 16.80 11.88 7.21
C LEU A 162 17.00 13.26 7.85
N TYR A 163 18.25 13.72 8.04
CA TYR A 163 18.56 15.01 8.65
C TYR A 163 18.61 16.19 7.65
N VAL A 164 18.90 15.93 6.37
CA VAL A 164 18.99 16.99 5.36
C VAL A 164 17.59 17.34 4.86
N SER A 165 17.10 18.52 5.21
CA SER A 165 15.76 19.01 4.87
C SER A 165 15.41 18.88 3.37
N ALA A 166 16.36 19.14 2.47
CA ALA A 166 16.13 19.02 1.02
C ALA A 166 15.75 17.60 0.56
N ASP A 167 16.23 16.57 1.26
CA ASP A 167 16.00 15.16 0.91
C ASP A 167 14.81 14.57 1.68
N SER A 168 14.59 14.99 2.93
CA SER A 168 13.61 14.38 3.85
C SER A 168 12.36 15.20 4.11
N GLN A 169 12.23 16.43 3.60
CA GLN A 169 11.06 17.28 3.85
C GLN A 169 9.76 16.56 3.49
N ALA A 170 9.64 16.09 2.24
CA ALA A 170 8.43 15.39 1.78
C ALA A 170 8.12 14.13 2.61
N PHE A 171 9.17 13.42 3.02
CA PHE A 171 9.06 12.24 3.87
C PHE A 171 8.47 12.61 5.24
N TRP A 172 9.07 13.56 5.95
CA TRP A 172 8.62 13.98 7.27
C TRP A 172 7.23 14.63 7.24
N THR A 173 6.93 15.44 6.23
CA THR A 173 5.59 16.00 6.03
C THR A 173 4.55 14.89 5.88
N GLY A 174 4.82 13.89 5.03
CA GLY A 174 3.91 12.75 4.82
C GLY A 174 3.69 11.95 6.11
N CYS A 175 4.78 11.62 6.82
CA CYS A 175 4.72 10.94 8.10
C CYS A 175 3.87 11.68 9.15
N VAL A 176 4.06 13.00 9.29
CA VAL A 176 3.30 13.81 10.25
C VAL A 176 1.82 13.88 9.88
N GLN A 177 1.50 14.07 8.60
CA GLN A 177 0.12 14.12 8.12
C GLN A 177 -0.60 12.78 8.30
N GLN A 178 0.11 11.67 8.14
CA GLN A 178 -0.47 10.33 8.23
C GLN A 178 -0.66 9.88 9.69
N GLU A 179 0.32 10.11 10.56
CA GLU A 179 0.30 9.56 11.92
C GLU A 179 -0.16 10.56 12.99
N PHE A 180 -0.07 11.87 12.74
CA PHE A 180 -0.33 12.91 13.75
C PHE A 180 -1.23 14.06 13.23
N PRO A 181 -2.40 13.77 12.63
CA PRO A 181 -3.26 14.81 12.07
C PRO A 181 -3.79 15.79 13.13
N GLU A 182 -4.11 15.29 14.32
CA GLU A 182 -4.66 16.10 15.42
C GLU A 182 -3.63 17.06 16.01
N THR A 183 -2.42 16.57 16.29
CA THR A 183 -1.30 17.40 16.77
C THR A 183 -0.88 18.42 15.70
N LEU A 184 -0.88 18.03 14.43
CA LEU A 184 -0.62 18.95 13.32
C LEU A 184 -1.67 20.07 13.25
N GLN A 185 -2.96 19.74 13.45
CA GLN A 185 -4.04 20.72 13.49
C GLN A 185 -3.90 21.68 14.68
N ALA A 186 -3.52 21.19 15.85
CA ALA A 186 -3.24 22.02 17.02
C ALA A 186 -2.07 22.98 16.76
N LEU A 187 -0.98 22.50 16.14
CA LEU A 187 0.17 23.32 15.78
C LEU A 187 -0.18 24.40 14.75
N LEU A 188 -1.00 24.07 13.75
CA LEU A 188 -1.55 25.00 12.76
C LEU A 188 -2.38 26.13 13.39
N GLN A 189 -3.11 25.85 14.47
CA GLN A 189 -3.90 26.84 15.18
C GLN A 189 -3.07 27.73 16.11
N LEU A 190 -1.89 27.25 16.53
CA LEU A 190 -1.00 27.94 17.47
C LEU A 190 0.06 28.80 16.78
N GLN A 191 0.39 28.54 15.51
CA GLN A 191 1.45 29.27 14.78
C GLN A 191 0.92 30.07 13.59
N ASP A 192 1.19 31.38 13.60
CA ASP A 192 1.14 32.29 12.43
C ASP A 192 2.36 32.10 11.50
N VAL A 193 3.04 30.95 11.57
CA VAL A 193 4.32 30.67 10.91
C VAL A 193 4.07 29.85 9.64
N ASP A 194 4.78 30.21 8.57
CA ASP A 194 4.74 29.52 7.28
C ASP A 194 5.36 28.10 7.41
N LEU A 195 4.52 27.09 7.65
CA LEU A 195 4.91 25.70 7.83
C LEU A 195 5.63 25.09 6.61
N TYR A 196 5.54 25.74 5.45
CA TYR A 196 6.29 25.32 4.26
C TYR A 196 7.80 25.52 4.40
N GLN A 197 8.24 26.41 5.30
CA GLN A 197 9.66 26.63 5.60
C GLN A 197 10.11 25.99 6.92
N SER A 198 9.19 25.37 7.66
CA SER A 198 9.50 24.74 8.93
C SER A 198 10.28 23.43 8.77
N ASP A 199 11.12 23.13 9.75
CA ASP A 199 11.80 21.84 9.82
C ASP A 199 10.82 20.74 10.23
N TRP A 200 10.30 20.03 9.22
CA TRP A 200 9.34 18.94 9.39
C TRP A 200 9.87 17.78 10.25
N ARG A 201 11.18 17.58 10.33
CA ARG A 201 11.75 16.58 11.24
C ARG A 201 11.54 16.99 12.70
N THR A 202 11.75 18.27 13.01
CA THR A 202 11.51 18.81 14.35
C THR A 202 10.03 18.76 14.71
N ILE A 203 9.13 19.05 13.76
CA ILE A 203 7.68 18.90 13.95
C ILE A 203 7.33 17.43 14.25
N ALA A 204 7.84 16.48 13.46
CA ALA A 204 7.62 15.06 13.68
C ALA A 204 8.09 14.60 15.08
N MET A 205 9.22 15.14 15.55
CA MET A 205 9.73 14.86 16.90
C MET A 205 8.81 15.38 18.00
N VAL A 206 8.27 16.59 17.84
CA VAL A 206 7.29 17.17 18.78
C VAL A 206 6.02 16.33 18.80
N CYS A 207 5.51 15.91 17.65
CA CYS A 207 4.32 15.06 17.58
C CYS A 207 4.53 13.69 18.24
N CYS A 208 5.66 13.03 18.00
CA CYS A 208 6.00 11.79 18.69
C CYS A 208 6.10 11.97 20.21
N ALA A 209 6.72 13.05 20.68
CA ALA A 209 6.88 13.31 22.12
C ALA A 209 5.56 13.62 22.83
N ASP A 210 4.53 14.06 22.10
CA ASP A 210 3.19 14.34 22.64
C ASP A 210 2.33 13.07 22.73
N LYS A 211 2.49 12.14 21.78
CA LYS A 211 1.86 10.81 21.81
C LYS A 211 2.21 10.04 23.09
N ASP A 212 3.45 10.14 23.55
CA ASP A 212 3.90 9.51 24.80
C ASP A 212 3.27 10.12 26.06
N LYS A 213 2.75 11.36 25.99
CA LYS A 213 2.09 12.05 27.10
C LYS A 213 0.58 11.83 27.16
N GLY A 214 -0.05 11.44 26.04
CA GLY A 214 -1.47 11.11 25.96
C GLY A 214 -1.89 9.80 26.65
N VAL A 215 -0.93 9.02 27.18
CA VAL A 215 -1.19 7.73 27.87
C VAL A 215 -1.28 7.87 29.41
N LEU A 216 -1.12 9.08 29.97
CA LEU A 216 -1.17 9.32 31.42
C LEU A 216 -2.27 10.31 31.83
N VAL A 217 -3.50 10.12 31.34
CA VAL A 217 -4.70 10.70 31.95
C VAL A 217 -5.77 9.63 32.10
N GLU A 218 -5.46 8.58 32.87
CA GLU A 218 -6.48 7.96 33.72
C GLU A 218 -6.37 8.68 35.08
N GLU A 219 -7.10 9.79 35.24
CA GLU A 219 -7.36 10.32 36.58
C GLU A 219 -8.26 9.31 37.30
N GLU A 220 -7.66 8.60 38.26
CA GLU A 220 -8.35 7.92 39.35
C GLU A 220 -9.40 8.85 39.98
N GLU A 221 -10.68 8.56 39.75
CA GLU A 221 -11.73 9.04 40.64
C GLU A 221 -11.54 8.38 42.02
N LEU A 222 -10.92 9.10 42.95
CA LEU A 222 -10.94 8.77 44.37
C LEU A 222 -12.37 8.91 44.93
N PRO A 223 -12.85 7.95 45.75
CA PRO A 223 -14.17 8.05 46.37
C PRO A 223 -14.10 9.02 47.55
N VAL A 224 -14.92 10.07 47.54
CA VAL A 224 -15.16 10.87 48.74
C VAL A 224 -16.28 10.21 49.54
N SER A 225 -15.93 9.88 50.79
CA SER A 225 -16.77 9.25 51.82
C SER A 225 -17.94 10.13 52.29
#